data_AF-A0A921HW33-F1
#
_entry.id   AF-A0A921HW33-F1
#
_cell.length_a   1.000
_cell.length_b   1.000
_cell.length_c   1.000
_cell.angle_alpha   90.00
_cell.angle_beta   90.00
_cell.angle_gamma   90.00
#
_symmetry.space_group_name_H-M   'P 1'
#
loop_
_entity.id
_entity.type
_entity.pdbx_description
1 polymer ?
#
loop_
_entity_poly.entity_id
_entity_poly.type
_entity_poly.pdbx_seq_one_letter_code
_entity_poly.pdbx_strand_id
1 'polypeptide(L)'
;MGCSDTENNSVPEEPSIEMEGEVDVRPVIGSSGGTSTVTFTASGDWTASVSAVTRTLDWLSVSPTQGGAGTVTLQISAQPNESYDERNAAVLLTCGNAQQTITVTQKQKDALLVNSHKVEMDAEGGTFGIELQANVTVTYEIEESAKSWLTAVSSSTRG
;
A
#
# COMPACT_ATOMS: atom_id res chain seq x y z
N MET A 1 -15.28 -10.86 -66.43
CA MET A 1 -15.19 -11.90 -65.37
C MET A 1 -13.80 -11.75 -64.78
N GLY A 2 -13.67 -11.05 -63.65
CA GLY A 2 -13.28 -11.65 -62.35
C GLY A 2 -11.75 -11.68 -62.28
N CYS A 3 -11.06 -11.10 -61.30
CA CYS A 3 -11.24 -11.25 -59.87
C CYS A 3 -10.81 -9.97 -59.14
N SER A 4 -11.59 -9.56 -58.15
CA SER A 4 -11.21 -8.60 -57.13
C SER A 4 -10.83 -9.39 -55.89
N ASP A 5 -9.55 -9.70 -55.74
CA ASP A 5 -8.99 -10.25 -54.50
C ASP A 5 -8.88 -9.11 -53.49
N THR A 6 -9.97 -8.85 -52.77
CA THR A 6 -9.92 -8.10 -51.53
C THR A 6 -9.85 -9.12 -50.40
N GLU A 7 -8.64 -9.60 -50.10
CA GLU A 7 -8.38 -10.26 -48.83
C GLU A 7 -8.51 -9.21 -47.72
N ASN A 8 -9.71 -9.11 -47.16
CA ASN A 8 -9.92 -8.44 -45.89
C ASN A 8 -9.25 -9.30 -44.80
N ASN A 9 -7.94 -9.12 -44.63
CA ASN A 9 -7.18 -9.74 -43.57
C ASN A 9 -7.42 -8.96 -42.27
N SER A 10 -8.65 -9.04 -41.73
CA SER A 10 -8.93 -8.62 -40.36
C SER A 10 -8.42 -9.72 -39.44
N VAL A 11 -7.14 -9.66 -39.06
CA VAL A 11 -6.65 -10.44 -37.92
C VAL A 11 -7.52 -10.03 -36.72
N PRO A 12 -8.20 -10.96 -36.02
CA PRO A 12 -8.92 -10.62 -34.80
C PRO A 12 -7.92 -9.99 -33.84
N GLU A 13 -8.16 -8.74 -33.41
CA GLU A 13 -7.32 -8.12 -32.39
C GLU A 13 -7.43 -8.96 -31.11
N GLU A 14 -6.31 -9.53 -30.68
CA GLU A 14 -6.28 -10.34 -29.46
C GLU A 14 -6.63 -9.47 -28.25
N PRO A 15 -7.41 -9.98 -27.28
CA PRO A 15 -7.70 -9.22 -26.07
C PRO A 15 -6.41 -8.82 -25.35
N SER A 16 -6.25 -7.52 -25.12
CA SER A 16 -5.16 -6.90 -24.39
C SER A 16 -5.66 -5.93 -23.30
N ILE A 17 -4.82 -5.75 -22.27
CA ILE A 17 -4.92 -4.72 -21.24
C ILE A 17 -3.56 -4.02 -21.21
N GLU A 18 -3.55 -2.71 -21.46
CA GLU A 18 -2.34 -1.90 -21.45
C GLU A 18 -2.43 -0.86 -20.33
N MET A 19 -1.53 -0.95 -19.35
CA MET A 19 -1.48 0.00 -18.24
C MET A 19 -0.89 1.32 -18.73
N GLU A 20 -1.51 2.44 -18.37
CA GLU A 20 -0.96 3.77 -18.64
C GLU A 20 -0.05 4.17 -17.47
N GLY A 21 1.27 4.24 -17.71
CA GLY A 21 2.26 4.60 -16.70
C GLY A 21 3.50 3.71 -16.71
N GLU A 22 4.20 3.61 -15.57
CA GLU A 22 5.33 2.70 -15.42
C GLU A 22 4.89 1.23 -15.49
N VAL A 23 5.76 0.39 -16.07
CA VAL A 23 5.55 -1.04 -16.39
C VAL A 23 5.16 -1.91 -15.18
N ASP A 24 5.21 -1.38 -13.96
CA ASP A 24 4.89 -2.07 -12.72
C ASP A 24 4.06 -1.15 -11.80
N VAL A 25 2.76 -1.07 -12.07
CA VAL A 25 1.85 -0.23 -11.27
C VAL A 25 1.68 -0.85 -9.88
N ARG A 26 2.31 -0.25 -8.86
CA ARG A 26 2.24 -0.66 -7.45
C ARG A 26 1.74 0.47 -6.56
N PRO A 27 0.43 0.67 -6.45
CA PRO A 27 -0.12 1.73 -5.62
C PRO A 27 0.26 1.52 -4.15
N VAL A 28 0.85 2.57 -3.54
CA VAL A 28 1.15 2.61 -2.11
C VAL A 28 0.19 3.57 -1.43
N ILE A 29 -0.57 3.09 -0.45
CA ILE A 29 -1.52 3.89 0.33
C ILE A 29 -1.02 4.00 1.78
N GLY A 30 -1.14 5.19 2.37
CA GLY A 30 -0.83 5.41 3.78
C GLY A 30 -1.77 4.65 4.73
N SER A 31 -1.38 4.55 6.00
CA SER A 31 -2.19 3.90 7.04
C SER A 31 -3.54 4.55 7.28
N SER A 32 -3.69 5.84 6.99
CA SER A 32 -4.99 6.54 7.03
C SER A 32 -6.00 6.03 5.99
N GLY A 33 -5.57 5.19 5.05
CA GLY A 33 -6.37 4.84 3.89
C GLY A 33 -6.51 6.00 2.92
N GLY A 34 -7.55 5.95 2.10
CA GLY A 34 -7.82 6.92 1.05
C GLY A 34 -7.93 6.27 -0.31
N THR A 35 -7.70 7.06 -1.35
CA THR A 35 -7.97 6.67 -2.73
C THR A 35 -6.71 6.79 -3.58
N SER A 36 -6.47 5.80 -4.42
CA SER A 36 -5.46 5.81 -5.49
C SER A 36 -6.15 5.53 -6.82
N THR A 37 -5.56 5.95 -7.92
CA THR A 37 -6.12 5.74 -9.27
C THR A 37 -5.09 5.11 -10.17
N VAL A 38 -5.56 4.20 -11.02
CA VAL A 38 -4.75 3.54 -12.04
C VAL A 38 -5.50 3.64 -13.36
N THR A 39 -4.81 4.02 -14.42
CA THR A 39 -5.41 4.10 -15.75
C THR A 39 -4.90 2.96 -16.62
N PHE A 40 -5.80 2.36 -17.40
CA PHE A 40 -5.45 1.33 -18.37
C PHE A 40 -6.35 1.43 -19.60
N THR A 41 -5.90 0.89 -20.71
CA THR A 41 -6.68 0.73 -21.94
C THR A 41 -7.00 -0.74 -22.14
N ALA A 42 -8.29 -1.08 -22.26
CA ALA A 42 -8.75 -2.42 -22.61
C ALA A 42 -9.20 -2.46 -24.07
N SER A 43 -8.81 -3.52 -24.77
CA SER A 43 -9.26 -3.80 -26.15
C SER A 43 -10.73 -4.27 -26.23
N GLY A 44 -11.31 -4.72 -25.13
CA GLY A 44 -12.63 -5.34 -25.07
C GLY A 44 -13.34 -5.14 -23.73
N ASP A 45 -14.47 -5.84 -23.56
CA ASP A 45 -15.16 -5.89 -22.28
C ASP A 45 -14.25 -6.44 -21.20
N TRP A 46 -14.20 -5.74 -20.07
CA TRP A 46 -13.27 -6.05 -18.98
C TRP A 46 -13.98 -6.10 -17.63
N THR A 47 -13.33 -6.76 -16.69
CA THR A 47 -13.75 -6.85 -15.28
C THR A 47 -12.57 -6.59 -14.36
N ALA A 48 -12.85 -6.04 -13.18
CA ALA A 48 -11.91 -5.89 -12.08
C ALA A 48 -12.45 -6.61 -10.85
N SER A 49 -11.61 -7.44 -10.24
CA SER A 49 -11.93 -8.13 -8.99
C SER A 49 -10.80 -7.93 -7.99
N VAL A 50 -11.16 -7.79 -6.73
CA VAL A 50 -10.17 -7.73 -5.65
C VAL A 50 -9.98 -9.13 -5.11
N SER A 51 -8.75 -9.62 -5.15
CA SER A 51 -8.35 -10.90 -4.59
C SER A 51 -7.44 -10.68 -3.41
N ALA A 52 -7.72 -11.42 -2.35
CA ALA A 52 -6.89 -11.40 -1.17
C ALA A 52 -5.71 -12.33 -1.29
N VAL A 53 -4.54 -11.84 -0.89
CA VAL A 53 -3.35 -12.68 -0.77
C VAL A 53 -3.41 -13.54 0.50
N THR A 54 -4.09 -13.07 1.56
CA THR A 54 -3.98 -13.72 2.90
C THR A 54 -5.27 -13.88 3.73
N ARG A 55 -6.37 -13.12 3.55
CA ARG A 55 -7.64 -13.21 4.35
C ARG A 55 -8.88 -12.63 3.64
N THR A 56 -10.08 -12.67 4.25
CA THR A 56 -11.25 -11.88 3.82
C THR A 56 -10.87 -10.40 3.63
N LEU A 57 -11.32 -9.79 2.53
CA LEU A 57 -10.81 -8.50 2.07
C LEU A 57 -11.94 -7.46 2.05
N ASP A 58 -12.11 -6.81 3.19
CA ASP A 58 -13.12 -5.79 3.48
C ASP A 58 -12.56 -4.35 3.39
N TRP A 59 -11.24 -4.22 3.45
CA TRP A 59 -10.56 -2.93 3.54
C TRP A 59 -10.24 -2.30 2.19
N LEU A 60 -10.28 -3.02 1.07
CA LEU A 60 -10.00 -2.48 -0.28
C LEU A 60 -11.19 -2.70 -1.20
N SER A 61 -11.54 -1.69 -1.98
CA SER A 61 -12.54 -1.76 -3.04
C SER A 61 -12.05 -1.07 -4.32
N VAL A 62 -12.64 -1.43 -5.45
CA VAL A 62 -12.35 -0.83 -6.75
C VAL A 62 -13.61 -0.39 -7.45
N SER A 63 -13.52 0.68 -8.25
CA SER A 63 -14.61 1.18 -9.07
C SER A 63 -14.07 1.86 -10.33
N PRO A 64 -14.65 1.60 -11.52
CA PRO A 64 -15.70 0.62 -11.79
C PRO A 64 -15.19 -0.84 -11.71
N THR A 65 -16.08 -1.81 -11.51
CA THR A 65 -15.71 -3.25 -11.48
C THR A 65 -15.83 -3.93 -12.85
N GLN A 66 -16.37 -3.23 -13.85
CA GLN A 66 -16.52 -3.71 -15.22
C GLN A 66 -16.73 -2.54 -16.18
N GLY A 67 -16.48 -2.76 -17.46
CA GLY A 67 -16.72 -1.80 -18.52
C GLY A 67 -16.47 -2.41 -19.90
N GLY A 68 -16.67 -1.60 -20.94
CA GLY A 68 -16.35 -1.96 -22.32
C GLY A 68 -14.92 -1.55 -22.71
N ALA A 69 -14.59 -1.78 -23.98
CA ALA A 69 -13.32 -1.36 -24.58
C ALA A 69 -13.06 0.15 -24.43
N GLY A 70 -11.79 0.51 -24.32
CA GLY A 70 -11.30 1.88 -24.23
C GLY A 70 -10.45 2.16 -23.00
N THR A 71 -10.09 3.43 -22.83
CA THR A 71 -9.33 3.93 -21.67
C THR A 71 -10.23 4.05 -20.45
N VAL A 72 -9.76 3.52 -19.31
CA VAL A 72 -10.47 3.47 -18.05
C VAL A 72 -9.58 3.96 -16.93
N THR A 73 -10.09 4.88 -16.12
CA THR A 73 -9.51 5.21 -14.81
C THR A 73 -10.18 4.37 -13.73
N LEU A 74 -9.44 3.41 -13.20
CA LEU A 74 -9.84 2.59 -12.05
C LEU A 74 -9.50 3.31 -10.76
N GLN A 75 -10.50 3.53 -9.93
CA GLN A 75 -10.35 4.02 -8.57
C GLN A 75 -10.16 2.85 -7.62
N ILE A 76 -9.13 2.92 -6.77
CA ILE A 76 -8.80 1.97 -5.71
C ILE A 76 -9.00 2.70 -4.38
N SER A 77 -9.91 2.22 -3.54
CA SER A 77 -10.22 2.83 -2.25
C SER A 77 -9.86 1.90 -1.10
N ALA A 78 -9.10 2.39 -0.13
CA ALA A 78 -8.67 1.66 1.04
C ALA A 78 -9.20 2.29 2.34
N GLN A 79 -9.74 1.47 3.24
CA GLN A 79 -10.01 1.84 4.62
C GLN A 79 -8.70 2.02 5.41
N PRO A 80 -8.72 2.73 6.55
CA PRO A 80 -7.55 2.84 7.43
C PRO A 80 -6.99 1.46 7.81
N ASN A 81 -5.66 1.35 7.87
CA ASN A 81 -4.94 0.21 8.44
C ASN A 81 -4.56 0.56 9.88
N GLU A 82 -5.32 0.03 10.84
CA GLU A 82 -5.06 0.23 12.27
C GLU A 82 -4.01 -0.74 12.83
N SER A 83 -3.52 -1.68 12.01
CA SER A 83 -2.51 -2.65 12.42
C SER A 83 -1.09 -2.12 12.27
N TYR A 84 -0.17 -2.70 13.04
CA TYR A 84 1.25 -2.35 13.01
C TYR A 84 2.03 -3.07 11.90
N ASP A 85 1.36 -3.94 11.15
CA ASP A 85 1.89 -4.60 9.98
C ASP A 85 1.33 -3.95 8.71
N GLU A 86 2.15 -3.91 7.65
CA GLU A 86 1.64 -3.57 6.33
C GLU A 86 0.73 -4.69 5.80
N ARG A 87 -0.23 -4.32 4.95
CA ARG A 87 -1.14 -5.27 4.32
C ARG A 87 -1.14 -5.10 2.82
N ASN A 88 -1.32 -6.21 2.12
CA ASN A 88 -1.25 -6.29 0.67
C ASN A 88 -2.51 -6.95 0.10
N ALA A 89 -2.92 -6.47 -1.06
CA ALA A 89 -4.05 -6.98 -1.84
C ALA A 89 -3.71 -6.97 -3.32
N ALA A 90 -4.38 -7.83 -4.10
CA ALA A 90 -4.25 -7.86 -5.54
C ALA A 90 -5.57 -7.43 -6.20
N VAL A 91 -5.49 -6.58 -7.21
CA VAL A 91 -6.60 -6.29 -8.11
C VAL A 91 -6.32 -7.01 -9.43
N LEU A 92 -7.20 -7.95 -9.80
CA LEU A 92 -7.11 -8.69 -11.04
C LEU A 92 -8.03 -8.04 -12.08
N LEU A 93 -7.42 -7.53 -13.14
CA LEU A 93 -8.10 -7.10 -14.36
C LEU A 93 -8.15 -8.26 -15.35
N THR A 94 -9.30 -8.47 -15.99
CA THR A 94 -9.49 -9.48 -17.03
C THR A 94 -10.20 -8.89 -18.23
N CYS A 95 -9.67 -9.12 -19.43
CA CYS A 95 -10.26 -8.75 -20.71
C CYS A 95 -10.11 -9.95 -21.65
N GLY A 96 -11.18 -10.69 -21.89
CA GLY A 96 -11.10 -11.98 -22.59
C GLY A 96 -10.15 -12.96 -21.91
N ASN A 97 -9.07 -13.35 -22.59
CA ASN A 97 -8.00 -14.20 -22.07
C ASN A 97 -6.80 -13.41 -21.49
N ALA A 98 -6.74 -12.10 -21.67
CA ALA A 98 -5.71 -11.26 -21.06
C ALA A 98 -6.04 -10.98 -19.60
N GLN A 99 -5.00 -11.04 -18.76
CA GLN A 99 -5.07 -10.76 -17.33
C GLN A 99 -3.94 -9.84 -16.92
N GLN A 100 -4.25 -8.88 -16.06
CA GLN A 100 -3.26 -7.99 -15.45
C GLN A 100 -3.50 -7.93 -13.95
N THR A 101 -2.45 -8.11 -13.16
CA THR A 101 -2.52 -8.05 -11.69
C THR A 101 -1.86 -6.78 -11.19
N ILE A 102 -2.59 -5.99 -10.40
CA ILE A 102 -2.10 -4.79 -9.72
C ILE A 102 -1.92 -5.14 -8.24
N THR A 103 -0.71 -5.01 -7.71
CA THR A 103 -0.46 -5.24 -6.28
C THR A 103 -0.57 -3.92 -5.53
N VAL A 104 -1.48 -3.85 -4.58
CA VAL A 104 -1.71 -2.69 -3.72
C VAL A 104 -1.10 -2.95 -2.36
N THR A 105 -0.21 -2.06 -1.93
CA THR A 105 0.41 -2.08 -0.60
C THR A 105 -0.16 -0.95 0.24
N GLN A 106 -0.68 -1.27 1.42
CA GLN A 106 -1.05 -0.28 2.41
C GLN A 106 -0.11 -0.34 3.60
N LYS A 107 0.49 0.81 3.93
CA LYS A 107 1.44 0.96 5.03
C LYS A 107 0.81 0.65 6.39
N GLN A 108 1.64 0.21 7.32
CA GLN A 108 1.28 0.04 8.72
C GLN A 108 0.94 1.36 9.40
N LYS A 109 0.17 1.27 10.49
CA LYS A 109 0.06 2.38 11.44
C LYS A 109 1.39 2.56 12.16
N ASP A 110 1.96 3.75 12.06
CA ASP A 110 3.10 4.14 12.86
C ASP A 110 2.63 4.39 14.30
N ALA A 111 3.29 3.78 15.28
CA ALA A 111 3.06 4.10 16.67
C ALA A 111 4.34 4.07 17.51
N LEU A 112 4.32 4.92 18.53
CA LEU A 112 5.25 4.94 19.64
C LEU A 112 4.43 4.76 20.92
N LEU A 113 4.61 3.64 21.60
CA LEU A 113 4.07 3.41 22.93
C LEU A 113 5.19 3.60 23.96
N VAL A 114 5.01 4.54 24.88
CA VAL A 114 5.94 4.80 25.98
C VAL A 114 5.34 4.19 27.25
N ASN A 115 6.03 3.25 27.88
CA ASN A 115 5.49 2.50 29.03
C ASN A 115 5.66 3.24 30.38
N SER A 116 6.35 4.38 30.40
CA SER A 116 6.70 5.11 31.62
C SER A 116 6.58 6.62 31.44
N HIS A 117 5.75 7.27 32.26
CA HIS A 117 5.55 8.73 32.23
C HIS A 117 6.16 9.46 33.44
N LYS A 118 6.54 8.71 34.49
CA LYS A 118 7.17 9.25 35.70
C LYS A 118 8.18 8.24 36.21
N VAL A 119 9.36 8.73 36.57
CA VAL A 119 10.40 7.95 37.24
C VAL A 119 10.68 8.64 38.56
N GLU A 120 10.52 7.90 39.66
CA GLU A 120 10.95 8.33 40.98
C GLU A 120 12.33 7.73 41.24
N MET A 121 13.25 8.55 41.76
CA MET A 121 14.64 8.16 41.96
C MET A 121 15.11 8.72 43.30
N ASP A 122 15.85 7.92 44.04
CA ASP A 122 16.37 8.30 45.36
C ASP A 122 17.47 9.36 45.23
N ALA A 123 17.73 10.09 46.32
CA ALA A 123 18.71 11.17 46.37
C ALA A 123 20.16 10.71 46.09
N GLU A 124 20.44 9.42 46.24
CA GLU A 124 21.71 8.78 45.90
C GLU A 124 21.91 8.62 44.39
N GLY A 125 20.85 8.86 43.59
CA GLY A 125 20.83 8.67 42.15
C GLY A 125 20.71 7.21 41.75
N GLY A 126 20.74 6.95 40.44
CA GLY A 126 20.66 5.61 39.89
C GLY A 126 20.53 5.59 38.38
N THR A 127 20.23 4.43 37.82
CA THR A 127 19.88 4.27 36.40
C THR A 127 18.45 3.78 36.29
N PHE A 128 17.71 4.34 35.35
CA PHE A 128 16.39 3.85 34.98
C PHE A 128 16.35 3.58 33.48
N GLY A 129 15.53 2.60 33.08
CA GLY A 129 15.24 2.33 31.67
C GLY A 129 13.89 2.91 31.28
N ILE A 130 13.80 3.50 30.10
CA ILE A 130 12.51 3.79 29.45
C ILE A 130 12.27 2.67 28.45
N GLU A 131 11.25 1.86 28.71
CA GLU A 131 10.79 0.86 27.76
C GLU A 131 9.78 1.50 26.81
N LEU A 132 10.06 1.38 25.52
CA LEU A 132 9.16 1.82 24.46
C LEU A 132 9.01 0.73 23.40
N GLN A 133 7.82 0.64 22.84
CA GLN A 133 7.53 -0.20 21.68
C GLN A 133 7.24 0.72 20.51
N ALA A 134 8.05 0.63 19.46
CA ALA A 134 7.90 1.43 18.26
C ALA A 134 8.26 0.62 17.02
N ASN A 135 7.50 0.80 15.95
CA ASN A 135 7.81 0.31 14.60
C ASN A 135 8.41 1.42 13.71
N VAL A 136 8.77 2.55 14.31
CA VAL A 136 9.34 3.73 13.67
C VAL A 136 10.61 4.17 14.37
N THR A 137 11.44 4.95 13.68
CA THR A 137 12.63 5.58 14.26
C THR A 137 12.23 6.54 15.37
N VAL A 138 12.78 6.33 16.56
CA VAL A 138 12.54 7.18 17.74
C VAL A 138 13.80 7.98 18.04
N THR A 139 13.63 9.28 18.25
CA THR A 139 14.66 10.17 18.78
C THR A 139 14.31 10.57 20.20
N TYR A 140 15.32 10.93 21.00
CA TYR A 140 15.13 11.46 22.34
C TYR A 140 15.90 12.78 22.49
N GLU A 141 15.38 13.65 23.36
CA GLU A 141 16.01 14.91 23.74
C GLU A 141 15.93 15.06 25.27
N ILE A 142 17.03 15.47 25.89
CA ILE A 142 17.07 15.82 27.31
C ILE A 142 17.07 17.35 27.38
N GLU A 143 16.13 17.91 28.13
CA GLU A 143 16.07 19.36 28.34
C GLU A 143 17.37 19.91 28.94
N GLU A 144 17.77 21.11 28.51
CA GLU A 144 19.05 21.74 28.90
C GLU A 144 19.21 21.87 30.42
N SER A 145 18.13 22.20 31.13
CA SER A 145 18.10 22.32 32.59
C SER A 145 18.38 20.98 33.29
N ALA A 146 17.98 19.86 32.66
CA ALA A 146 18.11 18.51 33.20
C ALA A 146 19.48 17.88 32.89
N LYS A 147 20.22 18.37 31.89
CA LYS A 147 21.57 17.87 31.54
C LYS A 147 22.58 17.96 32.69
N SER A 148 22.31 18.79 33.69
CA SER A 148 23.14 18.92 34.90
C SER A 148 23.09 17.70 35.82
N TRP A 149 22.01 16.90 35.78
CA TRP A 149 21.79 15.76 36.66
C TRP A 149 21.34 14.48 35.93
N LEU A 150 20.96 14.57 34.66
CA LEU A 150 20.50 13.46 33.85
C LEU A 150 21.41 13.27 32.64
N THR A 151 21.99 12.07 32.52
CA THR A 151 22.87 11.68 31.41
C THR A 151 22.30 10.46 30.72
N ALA A 152 22.19 10.49 29.40
CA ALA A 152 21.81 9.31 28.63
C ALA A 152 22.94 8.30 28.60
N VAL A 153 22.66 7.08 29.05
CA VAL A 153 23.51 5.91 28.83
C VAL A 153 22.92 5.15 27.64
N SER A 154 23.66 5.09 26.53
CA SER A 154 23.19 4.50 25.29
C SER A 154 22.97 2.99 25.44
N SER A 155 21.71 2.56 25.37
CA SER A 155 21.35 1.17 25.12
C SER A 155 20.90 1.02 23.67
N SER A 156 21.57 0.15 22.92
CA SER A 156 21.16 -0.24 21.57
C SER A 156 19.79 -0.90 21.62
N THR A 157 18.84 -0.37 20.85
CA THR A 157 17.65 -1.10 20.43
C THR A 157 18.10 -2.12 19.36
N ARG A 158 17.96 -3.42 19.63
CA ARG A 158 18.04 -4.44 18.56
C ARG A 158 16.72 -4.38 17.80
N GLY A 159 16.82 -4.08 16.51
CA GLY A 159 15.70 -4.13 15.56
C GLY A 159 15.20 -5.55 15.31
#